data_AF-A0AAJ2TKL7-F1
#
_entry.id   AF-A0AAJ2TKL7-F1
#
_cell.length_a   1.000
_cell.length_b   1.000
_cell.length_c   1.000
_cell.angle_alpha   90.00
_cell.angle_beta   90.00
_cell.angle_gamma   90.00
#
_symmetry.space_group_name_H-M   'P 1'
#
loop_
_entity.id
_entity.type
_entity.pdbx_description
1 polymer ?
#
loop_
_entity_poly.entity_id
_entity_poly.type
_entity_poly.pdbx_seq_one_letter_code
_entity_poly.pdbx_strand_id
1 'polypeptide(L)'
;MQELLEPELVVYGCDYNHAKSGNLRRGHMFGYALCKWHHMRHPMKGNTFATMRQIYGPSLLDGSRTFHETYGSDDELIANQTYIKELRAAS
;
A
#
# COMPACT_ATOMS: atom_id res chain seq x y z
N MET A 1 -23.17 -2.21 -16.67
CA MET A 1 -22.44 -1.09 -16.03
C MET A 1 -22.17 -1.54 -14.62
N GLN A 2 -20.91 -1.75 -14.22
CA GLN A 2 -20.63 -2.19 -12.85
C GLN A 2 -20.91 -1.04 -11.90
N GLU A 3 -21.88 -1.23 -11.01
CA GLU A 3 -22.21 -0.33 -9.90
C GLU A 3 -21.07 -0.36 -8.88
N LEU A 4 -19.97 0.32 -9.19
CA LEU A 4 -18.87 0.50 -8.25
C LEU A 4 -19.25 1.64 -7.29
N LEU A 5 -19.01 1.43 -6.01
CA LEU A 5 -19.15 2.47 -5.00
C LEU A 5 -18.20 3.64 -5.29
N GLU A 6 -18.61 4.85 -4.91
CA GLU A 6 -17.72 6.00 -4.94
C GLU A 6 -16.41 5.71 -4.15
N PRO A 7 -15.25 6.22 -4.59
CA PRO A 7 -13.95 5.90 -3.98
C PRO A 7 -13.84 6.20 -2.48
N GLU A 8 -14.71 7.05 -1.93
CA GLU A 8 -14.80 7.40 -0.51
C GLU A 8 -15.68 6.43 0.30
N LEU A 9 -16.51 5.63 -0.38
CA LEU A 9 -17.50 4.70 0.20
C LEU A 9 -17.05 3.24 0.12
N VAL A 10 -16.03 2.93 -0.68
CA VAL A 10 -15.33 1.64 -0.58
C VAL A 10 -14.71 1.56 0.81
N VAL A 11 -14.93 0.45 1.53
CA VAL A 11 -14.20 0.11 2.77
C VAL A 11 -12.75 0.55 2.61
N TYR A 12 -12.12 1.15 3.63
CA TYR A 12 -10.67 1.40 3.65
C TYR A 12 -9.93 0.08 3.41
N GLY A 13 -9.81 -0.27 2.14
CA GLY A 13 -9.29 -1.51 1.63
C GLY A 13 -7.84 -1.28 1.26
N CYS A 14 -7.08 -2.36 1.34
CA CYS A 14 -5.75 -2.32 0.78
C CYS A 14 -5.84 -2.62 -0.71
N ASP A 15 -5.36 -1.70 -1.53
CA ASP A 15 -5.09 -1.94 -2.94
C ASP A 15 -3.84 -2.79 -3.09
N TYR A 16 -3.80 -3.64 -4.11
CA TYR A 16 -2.65 -4.50 -4.37
C TYR A 16 -1.60 -3.79 -5.23
N ASN A 17 -0.52 -3.33 -4.58
CA ASN A 17 0.63 -2.76 -5.27
C ASN A 17 1.47 -3.87 -5.92
N HIS A 18 1.77 -3.71 -7.21
CA HIS A 18 2.60 -4.66 -7.95
C HIS A 18 4.07 -4.24 -7.90
N ALA A 19 4.91 -5.07 -7.30
CA ALA A 19 6.35 -4.84 -7.24
C ALA A 19 6.97 -4.85 -8.65
N LYS A 20 7.98 -4.00 -8.83
CA LYS A 20 8.70 -3.85 -10.10
C LYS A 20 10.18 -4.16 -9.91
N SER A 21 10.81 -4.64 -10.98
CA SER A 21 12.27 -4.69 -11.10
C SER A 21 12.66 -3.79 -12.28
N GLY A 22 13.35 -2.69 -11.97
CA GLY A 22 13.43 -1.56 -12.89
C GLY A 22 12.03 -1.06 -13.28
N ASN A 23 11.74 -0.99 -14.58
CA ASN A 23 10.44 -0.55 -15.09
C ASN A 23 9.44 -1.69 -15.38
N LEU A 24 9.79 -2.95 -15.10
CA LEU A 24 8.95 -4.11 -15.40
C LEU A 24 8.25 -4.64 -14.15
N ARG A 25 6.96 -4.98 -14.28
CA ARG A 25 6.20 -5.68 -13.23
C ARG A 25 6.74 -7.10 -13.08
N ARG A 26 6.96 -7.54 -11.84
CA ARG A 26 7.52 -8.88 -11.55
C ARG A 26 6.50 -10.00 -11.70
N GLY A 27 5.21 -9.67 -11.73
CA GLY A 27 4.10 -10.61 -11.91
C GLY A 27 2.99 -10.37 -10.89
N HIS A 28 1.88 -11.10 -11.01
CA HIS A 28 0.73 -10.94 -10.11
C HIS A 28 0.99 -11.43 -8.69
N MET A 29 1.89 -12.41 -8.51
CA MET A 29 2.23 -12.95 -7.20
C MET A 29 3.27 -12.11 -6.44
N PHE A 30 3.80 -11.06 -7.08
CA PHE A 30 4.83 -10.19 -6.51
C PHE A 30 4.22 -8.83 -6.18
N GLY A 31 3.49 -8.76 -5.08
CA GLY A 31 2.84 -7.54 -4.64
C GLY A 31 2.37 -7.57 -3.20
N TYR A 32 2.07 -6.39 -2.68
CA TYR A 32 1.68 -6.18 -1.29
C TYR A 32 0.55 -5.17 -1.20
N ALA A 33 -0.27 -5.33 -0.18
CA ALA A 33 -1.48 -4.57 0.00
C ALA A 33 -1.15 -3.24 0.71
N LEU A 34 -1.61 -2.13 0.16
CA LEU A 34 -1.42 -0.79 0.70
C LEU A 34 -2.75 -0.05 0.81
N CYS A 35 -2.95 0.70 1.89
CA CYS A 35 -4.12 1.55 2.02
C CYS A 35 -4.10 2.73 1.03
N LYS A 36 -5.22 3.43 0.91
CA LYS A 36 -5.38 4.60 0.01
C LYS A 36 -4.31 5.69 0.20
N TRP A 37 -3.83 5.89 1.44
CA TRP A 37 -2.74 6.83 1.72
C TRP A 37 -1.40 6.32 1.19
N HIS A 38 -0.95 5.15 1.64
CA HIS A 38 0.35 4.62 1.26
C HIS A 38 0.45 4.25 -0.22
N HIS A 39 -0.66 3.90 -0.88
CA HIS A 39 -0.70 3.59 -2.30
C HIS A 39 -0.89 4.83 -3.19
N MET A 40 -1.91 5.65 -2.90
CA MET A 40 -2.40 6.70 -3.79
C MET A 40 -2.28 8.11 -3.22
N ARG A 41 -1.69 8.26 -2.03
CA ARG A 41 -1.50 9.55 -1.34
C ARG A 41 -2.82 10.31 -1.12
N HIS A 42 -3.91 9.58 -0.99
CA HIS A 42 -5.21 10.18 -0.70
C HIS A 42 -5.32 10.44 0.81
N PRO A 43 -5.52 11.69 1.25
CA PRO A 43 -5.57 12.01 2.67
C PRO A 43 -6.91 11.56 3.25
N MET A 44 -6.87 11.01 4.47
CA MET A 44 -8.10 10.68 5.18
C MET A 44 -8.82 11.97 5.59
N LYS A 45 -10.15 11.95 5.61
CA LYS A 45 -10.98 13.13 5.89
C LYS A 45 -10.48 13.90 7.13
N GLY A 46 -10.36 15.22 6.99
CA GLY A 46 -9.88 16.12 8.05
C GLY A 46 -8.35 16.22 8.15
N ASN A 47 -7.59 15.43 7.39
CA ASN A 47 -6.14 15.54 7.33
C ASN A 47 -5.65 16.30 6.10
N THR A 48 -4.47 16.90 6.25
CA THR A 48 -3.66 17.43 5.15
C THR A 48 -2.58 16.42 4.79
N PHE A 49 -1.90 16.59 3.65
CA PHE A 49 -0.72 15.78 3.35
C PHE A 49 0.37 15.87 4.42
N ALA A 50 0.54 17.05 5.02
CA ALA A 50 1.52 17.25 6.08
C ALA A 50 1.15 16.44 7.34
N THR A 51 -0.12 16.49 7.77
CA THR A 51 -0.56 15.72 8.94
C THR A 51 -0.56 14.22 8.67
N MET A 52 -0.95 13.78 7.46
CA MET A 52 -0.86 12.38 7.06
C MET A 52 0.59 11.87 7.10
N ARG A 53 1.55 12.65 6.56
CA ARG A 53 2.97 12.28 6.58
C ARG A 53 3.55 12.26 7.99
N GLN A 54 3.12 13.19 8.84
CA GLN A 54 3.56 13.24 10.24
C GLN A 54 3.06 12.03 11.03
N ILE A 55 1.80 11.63 10.84
CA ILE A 55 1.17 10.57 11.64
C ILE A 55 1.51 9.18 11.10
N TYR A 56 1.43 9.00 9.78
CA TYR A 56 1.50 7.69 9.14
C TYR A 56 2.80 7.45 8.36
N GLY A 57 3.65 8.47 8.20
CA GLY A 57 4.85 8.43 7.37
C GLY A 57 4.56 8.63 5.87
N PRO A 58 5.59 8.49 5.02
CA PRO A 58 5.52 8.82 3.59
C PRO A 58 4.60 7.87 2.81
N SER A 59 3.90 8.41 1.82
CA SER A 59 3.24 7.59 0.79
C SER A 59 4.25 7.05 -0.22
N LEU A 60 3.94 5.98 -0.95
CA LEU A 60 4.76 5.53 -2.08
C LEU A 60 4.91 6.63 -3.15
N LEU A 61 3.87 7.47 -3.32
CA LEU A 61 3.91 8.63 -4.21
C LEU A 61 4.67 9.83 -3.65
N ASP A 62 5.12 9.81 -2.39
CA ASP A 62 6.12 10.77 -1.90
C ASP A 62 7.54 10.43 -2.38
N GLY A 63 7.73 9.24 -2.94
CA GLY A 63 8.99 8.77 -3.53
C GLY A 63 9.31 7.35 -3.10
N SER A 64 9.56 6.46 -4.08
CA SER A 64 9.89 5.05 -3.84
C SER A 64 11.04 4.88 -2.85
N ARG A 65 12.14 5.61 -3.03
CA ARG A 65 13.29 5.52 -2.12
C ARG A 65 12.91 5.83 -0.68
N THR A 66 12.28 6.99 -0.45
CA THR A 66 11.87 7.43 0.90
C THR A 66 10.89 6.45 1.54
N PHE A 67 9.96 5.90 0.75
CA PHE A 67 9.03 4.89 1.22
C PHE A 67 9.77 3.61 1.67
N HIS A 68 10.65 3.08 0.82
CA HIS A 68 11.40 1.84 1.10
C HIS A 68 12.42 2.00 2.22
N GLU A 69 13.02 3.19 2.37
CA GLU A 69 13.87 3.52 3.53
C GLU A 69 13.07 3.52 4.85
N THR A 70 11.77 3.83 4.81
CA THR A 70 10.92 3.90 6.00
C THR A 70 10.30 2.57 6.38
N TYR A 71 9.85 1.78 5.40
CA TYR A 71 9.05 0.56 5.64
C TYR A 71 9.72 -0.75 5.21
N GLY A 72 10.89 -0.68 4.57
CA GLY A 72 11.57 -1.83 3.99
C GLY A 72 11.32 -1.97 2.49
N SER A 73 12.08 -2.85 1.86
CA SER A 73 12.03 -3.17 0.43
C SER A 73 10.73 -3.88 0.01
N ASP A 74 10.45 -3.89 -1.29
CA ASP A 74 9.30 -4.64 -1.84
C ASP A 74 9.32 -6.12 -1.43
N ASP A 75 10.49 -6.76 -1.41
CA ASP A 75 10.62 -8.18 -1.02
C ASP A 75 10.33 -8.40 0.46
N GLU A 76 10.80 -7.50 1.34
CA GLU A 76 10.50 -7.56 2.78
C GLU A 76 9.00 -7.35 3.05
N LEU A 77 8.37 -6.40 2.35
CA LEU A 77 6.93 -6.15 2.50
C LEU A 77 6.09 -7.35 2.02
N ILE A 78 6.48 -7.99 0.91
CA ILE A 78 5.82 -9.22 0.42
C ILE A 78 6.02 -10.37 1.42
N ALA A 79 7.23 -10.53 1.96
CA ALA A 79 7.53 -11.56 2.95
C ALA A 79 6.69 -11.38 4.22
N ASN A 80 6.64 -10.15 4.75
CA ASN A 80 5.82 -9.81 5.92
C ASN A 80 4.33 -10.10 5.67
N GLN A 81 3.79 -9.69 4.51
CA GLN A 81 2.41 -10.00 4.16
C GLN A 81 2.15 -11.50 4.08
N THR A 82 3.08 -12.26 3.50
CA THR A 82 2.97 -13.72 3.36
C THR A 82 2.95 -14.38 4.73
N TYR A 83 3.85 -13.98 5.62
CA TYR A 83 3.91 -14.46 6.98
C TYR A 83 2.60 -14.22 7.75
N ILE A 84 2.03 -13.02 7.67
CA ILE A 84 0.74 -12.70 8.31
C ILE A 84 -0.41 -13.54 7.72
N LYS A 85 -0.42 -13.77 6.40
CA LYS A 85 -1.44 -14.63 5.77
C LYS A 85 -1.35 -16.07 6.27
N GLU A 86 -0.14 -16.61 6.41
CA GLU A 86 0.09 -17.96 6.93
C GLU A 86 -0.37 -18.07 8.39
N LEU A 87 -0.03 -17.09 9.24
CA LEU A 87 -0.50 -17.03 10.62
C LEU A 87 -2.04 -17.05 10.72
N ARG A 88 -2.72 -16.29 9.85
CA ARG A 88 -4.19 -16.24 9.81
C ARG A 88 -4.84 -17.50 9.27
N ALA A 89 -4.15 -18.25 8.43
CA ALA A 89 -4.65 -19.53 7.91
C ALA A 89 -4.52 -20.65 8.94
N ALA A 90 -3.60 -20.50 9.90
CA ALA A 90 -3.33 -21.47 10.96
C ALA A 90 -4.16 -21.24 12.25
N SER A 91 -4.83 -20.08 12.38
CA SER A 91 -5.70 -19.71 13.51
C SER A 91 -7.16 -20.05 13.26
#